data_AF-A0A7S1BAG3-F1
#
_entry.id   AF-A0A7S1BAG3-F1
#
_cell.length_a   1.000
_cell.length_b   1.000
_cell.length_c   1.000
_cell.angle_alpha   90.00
_cell.angle_beta   90.00
_cell.angle_gamma   90.00
#
_symmetry.space_group_name_H-M   'P 1'
#
loop_
_entity.id
_entity.type
_entity.pdbx_description
1 polymer ?
#
loop_
_entity_poly.entity_id
_entity_poly.type
_entity_poly.pdbx_seq_one_letter_code
_entity_poly.pdbx_strand_id
1 'polypeptide(L)'
;MVSVNLGIICFIFASVANAQYDEYDSPDMPKPPVCPDFQCGDDLELVPQLPIKLTSPGCDHNSSLRLTKKDSKEDPEVTLCCDRKHACYQTCGSDKAVCDATFNKCNLDYCSSLSTSKQIKCKASAKNSNIMVQFGHCSSFTNLQKENCECVPKEKAQDVRDQAIAAFYDEYAGDQQSQTEKVKKLMAKTTTSKNLANLFSMLVEKYPSAVKEVEDEQALMMERMRDGMKGTSK
;
A
#
# COMPACT_ATOMS: atom_id res chain seq x y z
N MET A 1 -6.71 -32.66 2.62
CA MET A 1 -5.51 -32.36 3.44
C MET A 1 -4.35 -32.14 2.50
N VAL A 2 -4.03 -30.88 2.19
CA VAL A 2 -2.88 -30.53 1.34
C VAL A 2 -1.84 -29.90 2.25
N SER A 3 -0.78 -30.64 2.55
CA SER A 3 0.40 -30.12 3.24
C SER A 3 1.16 -29.22 2.28
N VAL A 4 1.27 -27.92 2.60
CA VAL A 4 2.14 -26.99 1.87
C VAL A 4 3.37 -26.71 2.73
N ASN A 5 4.50 -27.18 2.23
CA ASN A 5 5.82 -27.08 2.83
C ASN A 5 6.31 -25.63 2.69
N LEU A 6 6.22 -24.85 3.78
CA LEU A 6 6.65 -23.45 3.82
C LEU A 6 8.09 -23.30 4.34
N GLY A 7 8.99 -24.15 3.85
CA GLY A 7 10.43 -24.03 4.03
C GLY A 7 11.02 -23.35 2.79
N ILE A 8 11.79 -22.27 3.01
CA ILE A 8 12.40 -21.35 2.03
C ILE A 8 11.61 -20.03 1.91
N ILE A 9 11.68 -19.22 2.97
CA ILE A 9 11.62 -17.77 2.87
C ILE A 9 12.80 -17.27 3.70
N CYS A 10 13.99 -17.38 3.14
CA CYS A 10 15.20 -16.82 3.72
C CYS A 10 16.00 -16.19 2.58
N PHE A 11 16.38 -14.92 2.78
CA PHE A 11 17.23 -14.10 1.91
C PHE A 11 16.68 -13.71 0.55
N ILE A 12 15.94 -12.58 0.44
CA ILE A 12 16.23 -11.46 -0.51
C ILE A 12 15.43 -10.20 -0.05
N PHE A 13 15.91 -9.42 0.92
CA PHE A 13 15.29 -8.09 1.20
C PHE A 13 16.28 -6.99 1.62
N ALA A 14 17.58 -7.15 1.30
CA ALA A 14 18.57 -6.09 1.58
C ALA A 14 18.85 -5.15 0.39
N SER A 15 18.30 -5.41 -0.81
CA SER A 15 18.77 -4.72 -2.04
C SER A 15 17.68 -4.00 -2.84
N VAL A 16 16.41 -4.06 -2.45
CA VAL A 16 15.31 -3.59 -3.32
C VAL A 16 15.10 -2.07 -3.29
N ALA A 17 15.58 -1.38 -2.25
CA ALA A 17 15.40 0.07 -2.14
C ALA A 17 16.27 0.88 -3.12
N ASN A 18 17.44 0.37 -3.50
CA ASN A 18 18.40 1.13 -4.32
C ASN A 18 18.33 0.85 -5.82
N ALA A 19 17.78 -0.29 -6.26
CA ALA A 19 17.91 -0.73 -7.65
C ALA A 19 16.79 -0.24 -8.60
N GLN A 20 15.68 0.30 -8.10
CA GLN A 20 14.54 0.72 -8.95
C GLN A 20 14.47 2.22 -9.25
N TYR A 21 15.26 3.05 -8.55
CA TYR A 21 15.33 4.48 -8.83
C TYR A 21 16.26 4.80 -10.01
N ASP A 22 17.16 3.89 -10.38
CA ASP A 22 18.19 4.12 -11.39
C ASP A 22 17.65 4.34 -12.81
N GLU A 23 16.45 3.84 -13.16
CA GLU A 23 15.87 4.10 -14.50
C GLU A 23 15.31 5.53 -14.64
N TYR A 24 15.12 6.24 -13.52
CA TYR A 24 14.62 7.63 -13.48
C TYR A 24 15.67 8.62 -12.95
N ASP A 25 16.86 8.16 -12.56
CA ASP A 25 17.98 8.99 -12.12
C ASP A 25 18.73 9.57 -13.34
N SER A 26 17.96 10.20 -14.23
CA SER A 26 18.52 11.09 -15.25
C SER A 26 18.94 12.38 -14.54
N PRO A 27 20.18 12.88 -14.74
CA PRO A 27 20.69 14.06 -14.04
C PRO A 27 19.85 15.33 -14.27
N ASP A 28 18.99 15.33 -15.30
CA ASP A 28 18.12 16.45 -15.67
C ASP A 28 16.70 16.37 -15.09
N MET A 29 16.33 15.29 -14.38
CA MET A 29 15.00 15.18 -13.77
C MET A 29 14.98 15.64 -12.32
N PRO A 30 13.90 16.33 -11.88
CA PRO A 30 13.76 16.74 -10.50
C PRO A 30 13.79 15.51 -9.58
N LYS A 31 14.38 15.64 -8.39
CA LYS A 31 14.34 14.57 -7.40
C LYS A 31 12.92 14.43 -6.83
N PRO A 32 12.45 13.21 -6.54
CA PRO A 32 11.17 13.00 -5.87
C PRO A 32 11.12 13.75 -4.53
N PRO A 33 9.96 14.27 -4.12
CA PRO A 33 9.81 14.87 -2.80
C PRO A 33 10.09 13.85 -1.70
N VAL A 34 10.95 14.23 -0.75
CA VAL A 34 11.15 13.45 0.48
C VAL A 34 10.00 13.77 1.42
N CYS A 35 9.17 12.77 1.71
CA CYS A 35 8.06 12.92 2.63
C CYS A 35 8.49 12.51 4.04
N PRO A 36 8.24 13.34 5.06
CA PRO A 36 8.61 12.99 6.42
C PRO A 36 7.78 11.81 6.90
N ASP A 37 8.44 10.89 7.58
CA ASP A 37 7.77 9.82 8.30
C ASP A 37 6.84 10.41 9.37
N PHE A 38 5.71 9.76 9.59
CA PHE A 38 4.85 10.12 10.70
C PHE A 38 5.50 9.65 12.00
N GLN A 39 5.77 10.57 12.92
CA GLN A 39 6.49 10.31 14.17
C GLN A 39 5.67 10.75 15.38
N CYS A 40 5.83 10.00 16.47
CA CYS A 40 5.26 10.33 17.76
C CYS A 40 6.26 11.14 18.59
N GLY A 41 5.75 11.84 19.61
CA GLY A 41 6.60 12.48 20.62
C GLY A 41 7.38 11.47 21.45
N ASP A 42 8.27 11.99 22.30
CA ASP A 42 9.09 11.16 23.19
C ASP A 42 8.22 10.24 24.05
N ASP A 43 8.71 9.02 24.30
CA ASP A 43 8.05 7.94 25.05
C ASP A 43 6.74 7.38 24.49
N LEU A 44 6.36 7.86 23.31
CA LEU A 44 5.30 7.27 22.51
C LEU A 44 5.89 6.47 21.35
N GLU A 45 5.13 5.48 20.90
CA GLU A 45 5.44 4.70 19.71
C GLU A 45 4.23 4.66 18.79
N LEU A 46 4.52 4.74 17.49
CA LEU A 46 3.49 4.69 16.46
C LEU A 46 2.97 3.27 16.29
N VAL A 47 1.67 3.07 16.39
CA VAL A 47 1.03 1.76 16.23
C VAL A 47 -0.23 1.90 15.37
N PRO A 48 -0.72 0.80 14.77
CA PRO A 48 -2.00 0.81 14.09
C PRO A 48 -3.14 1.07 15.05
N GLN A 49 -4.12 1.86 14.61
CA GLN A 49 -5.43 1.91 15.24
C GLN A 49 -6.11 0.55 15.07
N LEU A 50 -6.75 0.06 16.13
CA LEU A 50 -7.48 -1.20 16.14
C LEU A 50 -9.00 -0.96 16.04
N PRO A 51 -9.75 -1.77 15.27
CA PRO A 51 -9.27 -2.82 14.37
C PRO A 51 -8.61 -2.22 13.11
N ILE A 52 -7.63 -2.92 12.54
CA ILE A 52 -6.98 -2.49 11.29
C ILE A 52 -8.02 -2.47 10.17
N LYS A 53 -8.08 -1.36 9.45
CA LYS A 53 -8.91 -1.19 8.27
C LYS A 53 -8.02 -0.78 7.11
N LEU A 54 -7.79 -1.69 6.18
CA LEU A 54 -7.09 -1.38 4.94
C LEU A 54 -8.14 -1.12 3.88
N THR A 55 -8.11 0.06 3.28
CA THR A 55 -9.05 0.45 2.24
C THR A 55 -8.33 0.94 1.00
N SER A 56 -8.99 0.92 -0.16
CA SER A 56 -8.43 1.44 -1.39
C SER A 56 -9.54 1.97 -2.29
N PRO A 57 -9.36 3.15 -2.90
CA PRO A 57 -10.25 3.62 -3.96
C PRO A 57 -9.83 3.11 -5.34
N GLY A 58 -8.91 2.14 -5.43
CA GLY A 58 -8.39 1.61 -6.69
C GLY A 58 -7.38 2.54 -7.37
N CYS A 59 -7.23 2.43 -8.71
CA CYS A 59 -6.25 3.21 -9.47
C CYS A 59 -6.79 4.51 -10.08
N ASP A 60 -8.11 4.73 -10.05
CA ASP A 60 -8.82 5.84 -10.69
C ASP A 60 -8.44 7.24 -10.16
N HIS A 61 -7.79 7.32 -9.00
CA HIS A 61 -7.56 8.59 -8.28
C HIS A 61 -6.07 9.00 -8.20
N ASN A 62 -5.15 8.10 -8.56
CA ASN A 62 -3.70 8.28 -8.36
C ASN A 62 -2.95 8.62 -9.63
N SER A 63 -3.61 8.49 -10.78
CA SER A 63 -3.00 8.74 -12.07
C SER A 63 -3.96 9.55 -12.92
N SER A 64 -3.41 10.42 -13.77
CA SER A 64 -4.10 11.12 -14.86
C SER A 64 -4.73 10.14 -15.86
N LEU A 65 -4.65 8.84 -15.60
CA LEU A 65 -5.41 7.80 -16.24
C LEU A 65 -6.86 7.84 -15.78
N ARG A 66 -7.59 8.91 -16.15
CA ARG A 66 -9.03 8.79 -16.35
C ARG A 66 -9.25 7.93 -17.59
N LEU A 67 -9.06 6.61 -17.49
CA LEU A 67 -9.86 5.71 -18.30
C LEU A 67 -11.28 5.93 -17.81
N THR A 68 -12.18 6.33 -18.69
CA THR A 68 -13.55 6.60 -18.29
C THR A 68 -14.13 5.33 -17.65
N LYS A 69 -15.03 5.45 -16.66
CA LYS A 69 -15.83 4.34 -16.06
C LYS A 69 -16.46 3.38 -17.09
N LYS A 70 -16.49 3.74 -18.38
CA LYS A 70 -16.96 2.91 -19.50
C LYS A 70 -15.88 2.06 -20.18
N ASP A 71 -14.60 2.41 -20.04
CA ASP A 71 -13.44 1.67 -20.54
C ASP A 71 -12.73 0.90 -19.41
N SER A 72 -12.95 1.29 -18.16
CA SER A 72 -12.39 0.70 -16.94
C SER A 72 -13.29 -0.40 -16.37
N LYS A 73 -13.41 -1.52 -17.10
CA LYS A 73 -13.14 -2.76 -16.39
C LYS A 73 -11.62 -2.79 -16.24
N GLU A 74 -11.12 -2.15 -15.18
CA GLU A 74 -9.69 -2.16 -14.87
C GLU A 74 -9.19 -3.60 -14.97
N ASP A 75 -8.00 -3.78 -15.53
CA ASP A 75 -7.37 -5.08 -15.44
C ASP A 75 -7.17 -5.37 -13.95
N PRO A 76 -7.77 -6.45 -13.41
CA PRO A 76 -7.79 -6.71 -11.98
C PRO A 76 -6.40 -6.72 -11.36
N GLU A 77 -5.35 -7.02 -12.14
CA GLU A 77 -3.98 -7.00 -11.63
C GLU A 77 -3.39 -5.59 -11.45
N VAL A 78 -3.88 -4.58 -12.20
CA VAL A 78 -3.49 -3.18 -11.99
C VAL A 78 -4.15 -2.64 -10.71
N THR A 79 -5.44 -2.93 -10.51
CA THR A 79 -6.17 -2.57 -9.28
C THR A 79 -5.48 -3.14 -8.04
N LEU A 80 -5.01 -4.40 -8.10
CA LEU A 80 -4.23 -5.03 -7.02
C LEU A 80 -2.95 -4.25 -6.65
N CYS A 81 -2.25 -3.67 -7.62
CA CYS A 81 -1.07 -2.87 -7.34
C CYS A 81 -1.42 -1.56 -6.62
N CYS A 82 -2.53 -0.92 -6.98
CA CYS A 82 -3.02 0.27 -6.27
C CYS A 82 -3.50 -0.06 -4.86
N ASP A 83 -4.20 -1.17 -4.67
CA ASP A 83 -4.65 -1.64 -3.36
C ASP A 83 -3.47 -1.88 -2.42
N ARG A 84 -2.42 -2.54 -2.91
CA ARG A 84 -1.17 -2.75 -2.17
C ARG A 84 -0.52 -1.43 -1.77
N LYS A 85 -0.49 -0.45 -2.68
CA LYS A 85 0.06 0.88 -2.39
C LYS A 85 -0.75 1.60 -1.32
N HIS A 86 -2.07 1.64 -1.42
CA HIS A 86 -2.94 2.28 -0.44
C HIS A 86 -2.81 1.62 0.94
N ALA A 87 -2.79 0.29 0.98
CA ALA A 87 -2.54 -0.44 2.22
C ALA A 87 -1.15 -0.14 2.81
N CYS A 88 -0.11 -0.03 1.97
CA CYS A 88 1.22 0.38 2.41
C CYS A 88 1.20 1.79 3.03
N TYR A 89 0.51 2.74 2.41
CA TYR A 89 0.35 4.10 2.92
C TYR A 89 -0.44 4.16 4.24
N GLN A 90 -1.33 3.19 4.51
CA GLN A 90 -2.11 3.11 5.75
C GLN A 90 -1.39 2.34 6.85
N THR A 91 -0.36 1.57 6.52
CA THR A 91 0.36 0.77 7.49
C THR A 91 1.38 1.62 8.25
N CYS A 92 1.30 1.60 9.57
CA CYS A 92 2.12 2.46 10.43
C CYS A 92 3.60 2.09 10.37
N GLY A 93 4.46 3.09 10.22
CA GLY A 93 5.91 2.89 10.09
C GLY A 93 6.37 2.50 8.69
N SER A 94 5.48 2.55 7.70
CA SER A 94 5.85 2.51 6.29
C SER A 94 6.64 3.75 5.89
N ASP A 95 7.42 3.61 4.82
CA ASP A 95 8.13 4.70 4.16
C ASP A 95 7.51 4.91 2.76
N LYS A 96 7.21 6.15 2.40
CA LYS A 96 6.55 6.45 1.11
C LYS A 96 7.39 5.96 -0.07
N ALA A 97 8.70 6.18 -0.04
CA ALA A 97 9.59 5.80 -1.13
C ALA A 97 9.64 4.26 -1.29
N VAL A 98 9.55 3.51 -0.20
CA VAL A 98 9.41 2.04 -0.22
C VAL A 98 8.06 1.61 -0.79
N CYS A 99 6.97 2.25 -0.37
CA CYS A 99 5.63 1.97 -0.91
C CYS A 99 5.56 2.24 -2.42
N ASP A 100 6.12 3.37 -2.87
CA ASP A 100 6.12 3.77 -4.27
C ASP A 100 7.00 2.87 -5.14
N ALA A 101 8.17 2.46 -4.63
CA ALA A 101 9.04 1.51 -5.32
C ALA A 101 8.35 0.14 -5.46
N THR A 102 7.65 -0.31 -4.42
CA THR A 102 6.88 -1.56 -4.43
C THR A 102 5.71 -1.50 -5.43
N PHE A 103 5.01 -0.37 -5.48
CA PHE A 103 3.98 -0.10 -6.50
C PHE A 103 4.54 -0.14 -7.92
N ASN A 104 5.66 0.56 -8.16
CA ASN A 104 6.34 0.57 -9.44
C ASN A 104 6.71 -0.86 -9.88
N LYS A 105 7.28 -1.64 -8.95
CA LYS A 105 7.61 -3.04 -9.20
C LYS A 105 6.38 -3.85 -9.61
N CYS A 106 5.33 -3.76 -8.82
CA CYS A 106 4.07 -4.48 -9.05
C CYS A 106 3.53 -4.20 -10.47
N ASN A 107 3.45 -2.92 -10.87
CA ASN A 107 2.98 -2.55 -12.20
C ASN A 107 3.87 -3.09 -13.32
N LEU A 108 5.19 -3.02 -13.18
CA LEU A 108 6.12 -3.45 -14.23
C LEU A 108 6.17 -4.99 -14.35
N ASP A 109 6.08 -5.70 -13.24
CA ASP A 109 6.01 -7.16 -13.19
C ASP A 109 4.72 -7.64 -13.86
N TYR A 110 3.57 -7.03 -13.53
CA TYR A 110 2.30 -7.27 -14.20
C TYR A 110 2.41 -7.00 -15.71
N CYS A 111 2.88 -5.82 -16.12
CA CYS A 111 3.00 -5.53 -17.54
C CYS A 111 3.91 -6.51 -18.28
N SER A 112 4.89 -7.10 -17.58
CA SER A 112 5.80 -8.09 -18.15
C SER A 112 5.21 -9.49 -18.28
N SER A 113 4.11 -9.80 -17.59
CA SER A 113 3.36 -11.05 -17.74
C SER A 113 2.45 -11.05 -18.99
N LEU A 114 2.17 -9.88 -19.57
CA LEU A 114 1.30 -9.71 -20.73
C LEU A 114 1.96 -10.10 -22.06
N SER A 115 1.13 -10.36 -23.08
CA SER A 115 1.59 -10.54 -24.45
C SER A 115 2.30 -9.29 -25.00
N THR A 116 3.24 -9.46 -25.92
CA THR A 116 4.10 -8.39 -26.45
C THR A 116 3.33 -7.13 -26.89
N SER A 117 2.19 -7.29 -27.57
CA SER A 117 1.38 -6.17 -28.05
C SER A 117 0.68 -5.38 -26.93
N LYS A 118 0.34 -6.04 -25.81
CA LYS A 118 -0.25 -5.41 -24.61
C LYS A 118 0.83 -4.89 -23.66
N GLN A 119 1.95 -5.60 -23.55
CA GLN A 119 3.09 -5.25 -22.71
C GLN A 119 3.63 -3.85 -23.02
N ILE A 120 3.79 -3.48 -24.29
CA ILE A 120 4.29 -2.14 -24.67
C ILE A 120 3.37 -1.03 -24.15
N LYS A 121 2.06 -1.18 -24.36
CA LYS A 121 1.05 -0.20 -23.91
C LYS A 121 0.98 -0.14 -22.38
N CYS A 122 1.00 -1.31 -21.73
CA CYS A 122 0.98 -1.42 -20.28
C CYS A 122 2.22 -0.75 -19.67
N LYS A 123 3.44 -1.07 -20.14
CA LYS A 123 4.68 -0.48 -19.61
C LYS A 123 4.70 1.04 -19.78
N ALA A 124 4.23 1.56 -20.91
CA ALA A 124 4.12 3.01 -21.09
C ALA A 124 3.14 3.65 -20.08
N SER A 125 1.98 3.04 -19.87
CA SER A 125 1.01 3.50 -18.87
C SER A 125 1.56 3.41 -17.44
N ALA A 126 2.16 2.27 -17.07
CA ALA A 126 2.78 2.04 -15.78
C ALA A 126 3.87 3.07 -15.48
N LYS A 127 4.76 3.35 -16.44
CA LYS A 127 5.79 4.38 -16.31
C LYS A 127 5.18 5.74 -15.98
N ASN A 128 4.12 6.15 -16.68
CA ASN A 128 3.45 7.41 -16.39
C ASN A 128 2.82 7.44 -14.99
N SER A 129 2.11 6.36 -14.59
CA SER A 129 1.54 6.25 -13.25
C SER A 129 2.61 6.27 -12.15
N ASN A 130 3.75 5.61 -12.38
CA ASN A 130 4.85 5.55 -11.44
C ASN A 130 5.49 6.93 -11.23
N ILE A 131 5.70 7.71 -12.31
CA ILE A 131 6.12 9.11 -12.21
C ILE A 131 5.14 9.90 -11.35
N MET A 132 3.84 9.80 -11.64
CA MET A 132 2.83 10.56 -10.92
C MET A 132 2.80 10.26 -9.43
N VAL A 133 2.96 9.00 -9.05
CA VAL A 133 2.99 8.58 -7.65
C VAL A 133 4.27 9.04 -6.96
N GLN A 134 5.41 8.86 -7.62
CA GLN A 134 6.73 9.24 -7.12
C GLN A 134 6.83 10.75 -6.87
N PHE A 135 6.31 11.58 -7.78
CA PHE A 135 6.28 13.04 -7.67
C PHE A 135 5.03 13.62 -7.02
N GLY A 136 4.09 12.76 -6.60
CA GLY A 136 2.86 13.16 -5.93
C GLY A 136 3.11 13.82 -4.57
N HIS A 137 2.16 14.62 -4.11
CA HIS A 137 2.25 15.31 -2.83
C HIS A 137 2.32 14.34 -1.65
N CYS A 138 3.06 14.72 -0.60
CA CYS A 138 3.17 13.94 0.63
C CYS A 138 1.85 13.81 1.39
N SER A 139 0.89 14.72 1.18
CA SER A 139 -0.37 14.75 1.91
C SER A 139 -1.16 13.44 1.81
N SER A 140 -1.18 12.79 0.64
CA SER A 140 -1.88 11.52 0.46
C SER A 140 -1.29 10.41 1.34
N PHE A 141 0.03 10.38 1.50
CA PHE A 141 0.71 9.42 2.38
C PHE A 141 0.52 9.81 3.85
N THR A 142 0.81 11.06 4.21
CA THR A 142 0.78 11.51 5.61
C THR A 142 -0.62 11.53 6.20
N ASN A 143 -1.66 11.77 5.40
CA ASN A 143 -3.04 11.74 5.88
C ASN A 143 -3.49 10.31 6.17
N LEU A 144 -3.17 9.36 5.29
CA LEU A 144 -3.46 7.95 5.55
C LEU A 144 -2.71 7.40 6.77
N GLN A 145 -1.46 7.83 7.00
CA GLN A 145 -0.75 7.53 8.25
C GLN A 145 -1.50 8.11 9.46
N LYS A 146 -1.93 9.38 9.42
CA LYS A 146 -2.68 10.02 10.52
C LYS A 146 -4.02 9.36 10.81
N GLU A 147 -4.71 8.89 9.77
CA GLU A 147 -6.03 8.28 9.89
C GLU A 147 -5.98 6.85 10.43
N ASN A 148 -4.89 6.12 10.18
CA ASN A 148 -4.79 4.69 10.49
C ASN A 148 -3.82 4.38 11.63
N CYS A 149 -3.04 5.36 12.06
CA CYS A 149 -2.06 5.20 13.11
C CYS A 149 -2.37 6.07 14.32
N GLU A 150 -1.90 5.63 15.48
CA GLU A 150 -1.97 6.36 16.72
C GLU A 150 -0.67 6.24 17.50
N CYS A 151 -0.45 7.18 18.40
CA CYS A 151 0.71 7.20 19.28
C CYS A 151 0.32 6.68 20.65
N VAL A 152 0.91 5.56 21.06
CA VAL A 152 0.65 4.93 22.37
C VAL A 152 1.92 4.90 23.21
N PRO A 153 1.81 4.78 24.56
CA PRO A 153 2.98 4.54 25.40
C PRO A 153 3.77 3.31 24.95
N LYS A 154 5.11 3.40 24.91
CA LYS A 154 6.01 2.33 24.42
C LYS A 154 5.74 0.97 25.08
N GLU A 155 5.38 0.94 26.36
CA GLU A 155 5.06 -0.28 27.09
C GLU A 155 3.81 -1.00 26.58
N LYS A 156 2.91 -0.30 25.87
CA LYS A 156 1.71 -0.87 25.24
C LYS A 156 1.89 -1.17 23.75
N ALA A 157 2.96 -0.64 23.14
CA ALA A 157 3.11 -0.66 21.69
C ALA A 157 3.21 -2.09 21.14
N GLN A 158 3.89 -2.99 21.88
CA GLN A 158 3.98 -4.38 21.48
C GLN A 158 2.62 -5.08 21.50
N ASP A 159 1.84 -4.89 22.57
CA ASP A 159 0.53 -5.51 22.72
C ASP A 159 -0.43 -5.09 21.60
N VAL A 160 -0.36 -3.83 21.16
CA VAL A 160 -1.17 -3.32 20.04
C VAL A 160 -0.74 -3.97 18.73
N ARG A 161 0.57 -4.10 18.47
CA ARG A 161 1.08 -4.80 17.27
C ARG A 161 0.67 -6.26 17.25
N ASP A 162 0.77 -6.95 18.38
CA ASP A 162 0.40 -8.36 18.49
C ASP A 162 -1.09 -8.56 18.23
N GLN A 163 -1.94 -7.68 18.79
CA GLN A 163 -3.38 -7.68 18.51
C GLN A 163 -3.69 -7.44 17.03
N ALA A 164 -3.02 -6.46 16.40
CA ALA A 164 -3.14 -6.19 14.97
C ALA A 164 -2.81 -7.42 14.11
N ILE A 165 -1.68 -8.08 14.40
CA ILE A 165 -1.23 -9.26 13.66
C ILE A 165 -2.20 -10.43 13.89
N ALA A 166 -2.59 -10.69 15.14
CA ALA A 166 -3.51 -11.76 15.49
C ALA A 166 -4.87 -11.59 14.79
N ALA A 167 -5.45 -10.38 14.87
CA ALA A 167 -6.72 -10.07 14.22
C ALA A 167 -6.67 -10.26 12.71
N PHE A 168 -5.59 -9.81 12.06
CA PHE A 168 -5.40 -10.02 10.63
C PHE A 168 -5.38 -11.51 10.26
N TYR A 169 -4.61 -12.32 10.99
CA TYR A 169 -4.49 -13.74 10.69
C TYR A 169 -5.80 -14.48 10.89
N ASP A 170 -6.53 -14.20 11.98
CA ASP A 170 -7.80 -14.87 12.24
C ASP A 170 -8.88 -14.45 11.22
N GLU A 171 -8.88 -13.20 10.74
CA GLU A 171 -9.84 -12.73 9.73
C GLU A 171 -9.54 -13.28 8.33
N TYR A 172 -8.27 -13.31 7.90
CA TYR A 172 -7.93 -13.56 6.50
C TYR A 172 -7.19 -14.88 6.22
N ALA A 173 -6.57 -15.49 7.22
CA ALA A 173 -5.81 -16.73 7.06
C ALA A 173 -6.51 -17.97 7.63
N GLY A 174 -7.65 -17.79 8.31
CA GLY A 174 -8.48 -18.84 8.89
C GLY A 174 -8.45 -18.89 10.41
N ASP A 175 -9.51 -19.46 11.00
CA ASP A 175 -9.71 -19.53 12.45
C ASP A 175 -8.50 -20.09 13.21
N GLN A 176 -8.16 -19.45 14.33
CA GLN A 176 -7.08 -19.82 15.25
C GLN A 176 -5.66 -19.77 14.65
N GLN A 177 -5.48 -19.22 13.44
CA GLN A 177 -4.15 -19.08 12.84
C GLN A 177 -3.24 -18.20 13.72
N SER A 178 -3.81 -17.21 14.42
CA SER A 178 -3.09 -16.36 15.38
C SER A 178 -2.43 -17.15 16.52
N GLN A 179 -2.98 -18.30 16.90
CA GLN A 179 -2.51 -19.14 18.01
C GLN A 179 -1.37 -20.08 17.59
N THR A 180 -1.11 -20.20 16.29
CA THR A 180 -0.02 -21.06 15.81
C THR A 180 1.33 -20.54 16.29
N GLU A 181 2.24 -21.46 16.64
CA GLU A 181 3.61 -21.12 17.04
C GLU A 181 4.35 -20.30 15.98
N LYS A 182 3.94 -20.42 14.72
CA LYS A 182 4.49 -19.61 13.64
C LYS A 182 4.08 -18.15 13.77
N VAL A 183 2.80 -17.85 13.99
CA VAL A 183 2.32 -16.46 14.13
C VAL A 183 2.83 -15.84 15.42
N LYS A 184 2.85 -16.59 16.54
CA LYS A 184 3.48 -16.13 17.79
C LYS A 184 4.95 -15.72 17.62
N LYS A 185 5.72 -16.51 16.86
CA LYS A 185 7.12 -16.16 16.52
C LYS A 185 7.23 -14.93 15.62
N LEU A 186 6.27 -14.70 14.73
CA LEU A 186 6.22 -13.49 13.90
C LEU A 186 5.90 -12.26 14.74
N MET A 187 4.92 -12.34 15.64
CA MET A 187 4.57 -11.29 16.61
C MET A 187 5.80 -10.89 17.44
N ALA A 188 6.48 -11.87 18.04
CA ALA A 188 7.70 -11.63 18.81
C ALA A 188 8.87 -11.00 18.02
N LYS A 189 8.90 -11.14 16.70
CA LYS A 189 9.89 -10.48 15.82
C LYS A 189 9.44 -9.11 15.33
N THR A 190 8.16 -8.80 15.48
CA THR A 190 7.54 -7.56 14.99
C THR A 190 7.50 -6.55 16.13
N THR A 191 8.69 -6.08 16.49
CA THR A 191 8.89 -5.24 17.68
C THR A 191 8.84 -3.74 17.40
N THR A 192 8.71 -3.34 16.14
CA THR A 192 8.64 -1.93 15.73
C THR A 192 7.58 -1.76 14.64
N SER A 193 7.09 -0.54 14.46
CA SER A 193 6.18 -0.19 13.36
C SER A 193 6.80 -0.46 11.99
N LYS A 194 8.13 -0.29 11.85
CA LYS A 194 8.84 -0.63 10.61
C LYS A 194 8.80 -2.13 10.32
N ASN A 195 8.98 -2.98 11.34
CA ASN A 195 8.84 -4.43 11.18
C ASN A 195 7.39 -4.80 10.83
N LEU A 196 6.42 -4.09 11.42
CA LEU A 196 5.00 -4.27 11.12
C LEU A 196 4.69 -3.92 9.66
N ALA A 197 5.19 -2.79 9.16
CA ALA A 197 5.05 -2.37 7.76
C ALA A 197 5.58 -3.42 6.79
N ASN A 198 6.78 -3.94 7.05
CA ASN A 198 7.37 -5.02 6.23
C ASN A 198 6.50 -6.29 6.25
N LEU A 199 6.00 -6.69 7.43
CA LEU A 199 5.12 -7.85 7.56
C LEU A 199 3.81 -7.65 6.78
N PHE A 200 3.15 -6.53 6.99
CA PHE A 200 1.87 -6.21 6.35
C PHE A 200 1.99 -6.06 4.84
N SER A 201 3.10 -5.54 4.32
CA SER A 201 3.35 -5.55 2.87
C SER A 201 3.30 -6.96 2.29
N MET A 202 3.89 -7.96 2.97
CA MET A 202 3.82 -9.37 2.55
C MET A 202 2.42 -9.97 2.75
N LEU A 203 1.74 -9.58 3.82
CA LEU A 203 0.39 -10.08 4.10
C LEU A 203 -0.62 -9.57 3.09
N VAL A 204 -0.60 -8.30 2.73
CA VAL A 204 -1.51 -7.71 1.73
C VAL A 204 -1.27 -8.33 0.34
N GLU A 205 -0.01 -8.61 0.00
CA GLU A 205 0.30 -9.37 -1.22
C GLU A 205 -0.31 -10.77 -1.20
N LYS A 206 -0.24 -11.47 -0.07
CA LYS A 206 -0.74 -12.84 0.09
C LYS A 206 -2.27 -12.91 0.25
N TYR A 207 -2.88 -11.89 0.84
CA TYR A 207 -4.30 -11.80 1.15
C TYR A 207 -4.88 -10.50 0.59
N PRO A 208 -5.04 -10.38 -0.75
CA PRO A 208 -5.54 -9.14 -1.35
C PRO A 208 -6.94 -8.73 -0.86
N SER A 209 -7.76 -9.71 -0.46
CA SER A 209 -9.09 -9.48 0.13
C SER A 209 -9.06 -8.72 1.46
N ALA A 210 -7.88 -8.50 2.06
CA ALA A 210 -7.73 -7.69 3.25
C ALA A 210 -7.87 -6.18 2.97
N VAL A 211 -7.74 -5.76 1.70
CA VAL A 211 -7.97 -4.38 1.29
C VAL A 211 -9.40 -4.25 0.78
N LYS A 212 -10.20 -3.43 1.45
CA LYS A 212 -11.60 -3.19 1.08
C LYS A 212 -11.69 -2.02 0.11
N GLU A 213 -12.30 -2.26 -1.04
CA GLU A 213 -12.61 -1.18 -1.98
C GLU A 213 -13.59 -0.20 -1.34
N VAL A 214 -13.27 1.10 -1.41
CA VAL A 214 -14.14 2.18 -0.92
C VAL A 214 -14.29 3.23 -2.01
N GLU A 215 -15.51 3.74 -2.20
CA GLU A 215 -15.70 4.91 -3.06
C GLU A 215 -15.02 6.13 -2.40
N ASP A 216 -14.14 6.79 -3.14
CA ASP A 216 -13.44 7.99 -2.65
C ASP A 216 -14.43 9.14 -2.38
N GLU A 217 -14.57 9.53 -1.11
CA GLU A 217 -15.43 10.65 -0.72
C GLU A 217 -15.03 11.97 -1.39
N GLN A 218 -13.74 12.17 -1.70
CA GLN A 218 -13.25 13.36 -2.40
C GLN A 218 -13.68 13.34 -3.87
N ALA A 219 -13.63 12.18 -4.54
CA ALA A 219 -14.20 12.01 -5.86
C ALA A 219 -15.71 12.20 -5.87
N LEU A 220 -16.44 11.68 -4.89
CA LEU A 220 -17.87 11.92 -4.73
C LEU A 220 -18.18 13.40 -4.49
N MET A 221 -17.32 14.11 -3.75
CA MET A 221 -17.45 15.56 -3.54
C MET A 221 -17.14 16.34 -4.83
N MET A 222 -16.07 16.00 -5.55
CA MET A 222 -15.71 16.62 -6.84
C MET A 222 -16.75 16.34 -7.92
N GLU A 223 -17.33 15.14 -7.97
CA GLU A 223 -18.41 14.78 -8.88
C GLU A 223 -19.68 15.57 -8.56
N ARG A 224 -20.08 15.66 -7.28
CA ARG A 224 -21.18 16.54 -6.84
C ARG A 224 -20.93 18.00 -7.17
N MET A 225 -19.71 18.51 -6.97
CA MET A 225 -19.36 19.89 -7.35
C MET A 225 -19.44 20.12 -8.86
N ARG A 226 -18.92 19.19 -9.67
CA ARG A 226 -18.97 19.26 -11.14
C ARG A 226 -20.41 19.24 -11.64
N ASP A 227 -21.25 18.41 -11.08
CA ASP A 227 -22.65 18.28 -11.50
C ASP A 227 -23.47 19.50 -11.03
N GLY A 228 -23.14 20.09 -9.89
CA GLY A 228 -23.66 21.39 -9.45
C GLY A 228 -23.29 22.56 -10.36
N MET A 229 -22.09 22.57 -10.94
CA MET A 229 -21.68 23.58 -11.93
C MET A 229 -22.36 23.40 -13.30
N LYS A 230 -22.72 22.17 -13.69
CA LYS A 230 -23.50 21.93 -14.91
C LYS A 230 -24.96 22.34 -14.77
N GLY A 231 -25.50 22.36 -13.55
CA GLY A 231 -26.88 22.77 -13.26
C GLY A 231 -27.10 24.29 -13.19
N THR A 232 -26.04 25.10 -13.21
CA THR A 232 -26.11 26.58 -13.07
C THR A 232 -25.89 27.34 -14.38
N SER A 233 -25.75 26.63 -15.50
CA SER A 233 -25.71 27.24 -16.84
C SER A 233 -27.13 27.33 -17.42
N LYS A 234 -27.90 28.33 -16.99
CA LYS A 234 -29.14 28.80 -17.63
C LYS A 234 -29.17 30.31 -17.63
#